data_AF-A0A813G236-F1
#
_entry.id   AF-A0A813G236-F1
#
_cell.length_a   1.000
_cell.length_b   1.000
_cell.length_c   1.000
_cell.angle_alpha   90.00
_cell.angle_beta   90.00
_cell.angle_gamma   90.00
#
_symmetry.space_group_name_H-M   'P 1'
#
loop_
_entity.id
_entity.type
_entity.pdbx_description
1 polymer ?
#
loop_
_entity_poly.entity_id
_entity_poly.type
_entity_poly.pdbx_seq_one_letter_code
_entity_poly.pdbx_strand_id
1 'polypeptide(L)'
;QWLTDVDQYALLVAAFCHDLGHFGKTNPFLVETRHEMALRYNDKSPLENMHCAKLFDITSNAETDIFKLTSKENFKDARKTCIAAILHTDNVHHFDMIKELNKLYEMEESICEAQAPEVALTARYKSDVLVRNKLKWMELFLHLADVSNPLKPFEIGKQWAWRVLEEFFAQGDEEKELGLPIGMLNDRDK
;
A
#
# COMPACT_ATOMS: atom_id res chain seq x y z
N GLN A 1 23.20 5.32 -6.16
CA GLN A 1 21.80 5.42 -5.74
C GLN A 1 20.96 4.67 -6.76
N TRP A 2 19.97 3.85 -6.37
CA TRP A 2 19.18 3.03 -7.32
C TRP A 2 17.74 3.54 -7.50
N LEU A 3 17.18 4.25 -6.50
CA LEU A 3 15.97 5.04 -6.62
C LEU A 3 16.32 6.49 -6.97
N THR A 4 15.73 7.02 -8.02
CA THR A 4 15.86 8.45 -8.36
C THR A 4 15.14 9.33 -7.33
N ASP A 5 15.39 10.63 -7.36
CA ASP A 5 14.71 11.57 -6.46
C ASP A 5 13.19 11.61 -6.73
N VAL A 6 12.78 11.40 -7.99
CA VAL A 6 11.37 11.27 -8.39
C VAL A 6 10.73 10.03 -7.78
N ASP A 7 11.45 8.89 -7.79
CA ASP A 7 10.96 7.64 -7.21
C ASP A 7 10.76 7.79 -5.69
N GLN A 8 11.74 8.39 -5.00
CA GLN A 8 11.68 8.61 -3.56
C GLN A 8 10.54 9.58 -3.20
N TYR A 9 10.43 10.69 -3.92
CA TYR A 9 9.36 11.65 -3.71
C TYR A 9 7.98 11.02 -3.92
N ALA A 10 7.80 10.28 -5.01
CA ALA A 10 6.54 9.60 -5.31
C ALA A 10 6.19 8.54 -4.27
N LEU A 11 7.15 7.77 -3.78
CA LEU A 11 6.91 6.78 -2.73
C LEU A 11 6.52 7.43 -1.39
N LEU A 12 7.12 8.58 -1.05
CA LEU A 12 6.73 9.34 0.15
C LEU A 12 5.32 9.93 0.02
N VAL A 13 4.95 10.45 -1.16
CA VAL A 13 3.59 10.91 -1.43
C VAL A 13 2.60 9.75 -1.36
N ALA A 14 2.94 8.59 -1.94
CA ALA A 14 2.13 7.39 -1.87
C ALA A 14 1.90 6.96 -0.41
N ALA A 15 2.96 6.90 0.40
CA ALA A 15 2.86 6.57 1.82
C ALA A 15 1.96 7.53 2.59
N PHE A 16 2.06 8.84 2.31
CA PHE A 16 1.22 9.85 2.95
C PHE A 16 -0.26 9.75 2.55
N CYS A 17 -0.56 9.22 1.36
CA CYS A 17 -1.90 9.22 0.78
C CYS A 17 -2.53 7.85 0.61
N HIS A 18 -1.87 6.75 1.03
CA HIS A 18 -2.35 5.40 0.74
C HIS A 18 -3.74 5.10 1.32
N ASP A 19 -4.10 5.69 2.47
CA ASP A 19 -5.43 5.61 3.10
C ASP A 19 -6.23 6.93 3.01
N LEU A 20 -5.92 7.80 2.04
CA LEU A 20 -6.53 9.13 1.95
C LEU A 20 -8.06 9.07 1.79
N GLY A 21 -8.78 9.57 2.79
CA GLY A 21 -10.24 9.57 2.78
C GLY A 21 -10.87 8.24 3.23
N HIS A 22 -10.09 7.34 3.84
CA HIS A 22 -10.63 6.15 4.49
C HIS A 22 -11.67 6.52 5.55
N PHE A 23 -12.78 5.78 5.57
CA PHE A 23 -13.93 6.04 6.44
C PHE A 23 -14.22 4.87 7.40
N GLY A 24 -13.20 4.04 7.64
CA GLY A 24 -13.23 2.99 8.65
C GLY A 24 -14.01 1.75 8.24
N LYS A 25 -14.01 1.41 6.94
CA LYS A 25 -14.73 0.26 6.37
C LYS A 25 -13.83 -0.53 5.45
N THR A 26 -14.02 -1.84 5.38
CA THR A 26 -13.21 -2.73 4.54
C THR A 26 -13.79 -2.89 3.13
N ASN A 27 -12.94 -3.23 2.16
CA ASN A 27 -13.37 -3.56 0.79
C ASN A 27 -14.52 -4.59 0.75
N PRO A 28 -14.49 -5.72 1.51
CA PRO A 28 -15.63 -6.64 1.59
C PRO A 28 -16.94 -6.01 2.06
N PHE A 29 -16.89 -5.13 3.06
CA PHE A 29 -18.09 -4.41 3.55
C PHE A 29 -18.68 -3.51 2.45
N LEU A 30 -17.82 -2.80 1.71
CA LEU A 30 -18.25 -1.96 0.59
C LEU A 30 -18.94 -2.78 -0.52
N VAL A 31 -18.43 -3.98 -0.82
CA VAL A 31 -19.01 -4.88 -1.81
C VAL A 31 -20.38 -5.40 -1.34
N GLU A 32 -20.46 -5.89 -0.11
CA GLU A 32 -21.70 -6.45 0.46
C GLU A 32 -22.82 -5.40 0.51
N THR A 33 -22.48 -4.16 0.88
CA THR A 33 -23.44 -3.04 0.97
C THR A 33 -23.72 -2.36 -0.38
N ARG A 34 -23.07 -2.80 -1.47
CA ARG A 34 -23.13 -2.15 -2.80
C ARG A 34 -22.79 -0.66 -2.75
N HIS A 35 -21.81 -0.31 -1.92
CA HIS A 35 -21.33 1.04 -1.76
C HIS A 35 -20.88 1.62 -3.12
N GLU A 36 -21.01 2.94 -3.31
CA GLU A 36 -20.74 3.56 -4.61
C GLU A 36 -19.32 3.30 -5.14
N MET A 37 -18.34 3.17 -4.24
CA MET A 37 -16.95 2.86 -4.61
C MET A 37 -16.79 1.42 -5.12
N ALA A 38 -17.47 0.44 -4.50
CA ALA A 38 -17.45 -0.94 -4.97
C ALA A 38 -18.06 -1.02 -6.38
N LEU A 39 -19.21 -0.37 -6.60
CA LEU A 39 -19.85 -0.29 -7.91
C LEU A 39 -18.96 0.43 -8.95
N ARG A 40 -18.33 1.55 -8.57
CA ARG A 40 -17.49 2.36 -9.45
C ARG A 40 -16.22 1.62 -9.89
N TYR A 41 -15.61 0.87 -8.98
CA TYR A 41 -14.37 0.14 -9.23
C TYR A 41 -14.60 -1.36 -9.50
N ASN A 42 -15.85 -1.77 -9.70
CA ASN A 42 -16.23 -3.14 -10.06
C ASN A 42 -15.64 -4.18 -9.10
N ASP A 43 -15.74 -3.89 -7.80
CA ASP A 43 -15.27 -4.71 -6.68
C ASP A 43 -13.75 -4.96 -6.66
N LYS A 44 -12.97 -4.26 -7.50
CA LYS A 44 -11.50 -4.41 -7.59
C LYS A 44 -10.81 -3.28 -6.83
N SER A 45 -10.27 -3.60 -5.65
CA SER A 45 -9.59 -2.65 -4.75
C SER A 45 -10.33 -1.31 -4.62
N PRO A 46 -11.63 -1.30 -4.22
CA PRO A 46 -12.42 -0.06 -4.19
C PRO A 46 -11.80 1.09 -3.39
N LEU A 47 -11.27 0.80 -2.20
CA LEU A 47 -10.67 1.80 -1.31
C LEU A 47 -9.36 2.34 -1.90
N GLU A 48 -8.47 1.47 -2.35
CA GLU A 48 -7.15 1.87 -2.88
C GLU A 48 -7.30 2.71 -4.16
N ASN A 49 -8.28 2.37 -5.00
CA ASN A 49 -8.66 3.21 -6.14
C ASN A 49 -9.23 4.58 -5.71
N MET A 50 -10.05 4.61 -4.66
CA MET A 50 -10.57 5.86 -4.10
C MET A 50 -9.43 6.73 -3.54
N HIS A 51 -8.49 6.16 -2.79
CA HIS A 51 -7.33 6.86 -2.23
C HIS A 51 -6.48 7.50 -3.34
N CYS A 52 -6.21 6.74 -4.41
CA CYS A 52 -5.56 7.26 -5.63
C CYS A 52 -6.35 8.40 -6.28
N ALA A 53 -7.66 8.20 -6.49
CA ALA A 53 -8.51 9.19 -7.14
C ALA A 53 -8.52 10.50 -6.35
N LYS A 54 -8.64 10.42 -5.01
CA LYS A 54 -8.67 11.57 -4.12
C LYS A 54 -7.35 12.33 -4.08
N LEU A 55 -6.21 11.62 -4.07
CA LEU A 55 -4.89 12.24 -4.17
C LEU A 55 -4.83 13.11 -5.43
N PHE A 56 -5.16 12.54 -6.59
CA PHE A 56 -4.98 13.27 -7.85
C PHE A 56 -6.05 14.31 -8.14
N ASP A 57 -7.25 14.16 -7.56
CA ASP A 57 -8.27 15.20 -7.55
C ASP A 57 -7.78 16.43 -6.77
N ILE A 58 -7.24 16.24 -5.56
CA ILE A 58 -6.68 17.34 -4.75
C ILE A 58 -5.52 18.02 -5.48
N THR A 59 -4.60 17.25 -6.07
CA THR A 59 -3.45 17.85 -6.78
C THR A 59 -3.81 18.44 -8.14
N SER A 60 -5.05 18.29 -8.63
CA SER A 60 -5.50 18.92 -9.88
C SER A 60 -5.72 20.43 -9.72
N ASN A 61 -5.92 20.91 -8.49
CA ASN A 61 -6.00 22.32 -8.17
C ASN A 61 -4.59 22.92 -8.00
N ALA A 62 -4.31 24.01 -8.70
CA ALA A 62 -3.00 24.68 -8.72
C ALA A 62 -2.50 25.13 -7.34
N GLU A 63 -3.40 25.43 -6.39
CA GLU A 63 -3.01 25.83 -5.03
C GLU A 63 -2.51 24.64 -4.18
N THR A 64 -3.03 23.44 -4.46
CA THR A 64 -2.72 22.19 -3.75
C THR A 64 -1.87 21.23 -4.59
N ASP A 65 -1.44 21.64 -5.78
CA ASP A 65 -0.61 20.84 -6.67
C ASP A 65 0.83 20.75 -6.17
N ILE A 66 1.12 19.67 -5.43
CA ILE A 66 2.47 19.32 -4.96
C ILE A 66 3.40 18.84 -6.09
N PHE A 67 2.90 18.69 -7.32
CA PHE A 67 3.67 18.32 -8.51
C PHE A 67 3.90 19.50 -9.48
N LYS A 68 3.41 20.70 -9.16
CA LYS A 68 3.43 21.88 -10.07
C LYS A 68 4.81 22.27 -10.63
N LEU A 69 5.88 21.97 -9.90
CA LEU A 69 7.26 22.26 -10.30
C LEU A 69 7.96 21.09 -11.00
N THR A 70 7.29 19.94 -11.12
CA THR A 70 7.85 18.76 -11.78
C THR A 70 7.68 18.84 -13.29
N SER A 71 8.63 18.29 -14.04
CA SER A 71 8.48 18.16 -15.48
C SER A 71 7.31 17.22 -15.80
N LYS A 72 6.72 17.34 -17.00
CA LYS A 72 5.64 16.42 -17.44
C LYS A 72 6.05 14.95 -17.40
N GLU A 73 7.31 14.66 -17.69
CA GLU A 73 7.86 13.30 -17.66
C GLU A 73 8.01 12.80 -16.22
N ASN A 74 8.58 13.61 -15.33
CA ASN A 74 8.70 13.26 -13.91
C ASN A 74 7.33 13.11 -13.24
N PHE A 75 6.34 13.95 -13.58
CA PHE A 75 4.98 13.78 -13.09
C PHE A 75 4.36 12.47 -13.56
N LYS A 76 4.55 12.10 -14.82
CA LYS A 76 4.05 10.83 -15.36
C LYS A 76 4.64 9.63 -14.61
N ASP A 77 5.94 9.67 -14.34
CA ASP A 77 6.62 8.62 -13.58
C ASP A 77 6.18 8.60 -12.11
N ALA A 78 6.09 9.76 -11.47
CA ALA A 78 5.62 9.86 -10.09
C ALA A 78 4.18 9.36 -9.94
N ARG A 79 3.29 9.74 -10.87
CA ARG A 79 1.90 9.26 -10.90
C ARG A 79 1.84 7.75 -11.05
N LYS A 80 2.64 7.17 -11.97
CA LYS A 80 2.71 5.71 -12.16
C LYS A 80 3.12 5.02 -10.86
N THR A 81 4.16 5.53 -10.19
CA THR A 81 4.65 4.97 -8.92
C THR A 81 3.60 5.09 -7.81
N CYS A 82 2.97 6.25 -7.64
CA CYS A 82 1.95 6.44 -6.60
C CYS A 82 0.77 5.48 -6.77
N ILE A 83 0.23 5.38 -8.00
CA ILE A 83 -0.89 4.47 -8.29
C ILE A 83 -0.50 3.03 -8.01
N ALA A 84 0.66 2.60 -8.52
CA ALA A 84 1.12 1.23 -8.35
C ALA A 84 1.33 0.89 -6.87
N ALA A 85 2.01 1.76 -6.10
CA ALA A 85 2.30 1.52 -4.71
C ALA A 85 1.03 1.52 -3.83
N ILE A 86 0.12 2.47 -4.02
CA ILE A 86 -1.14 2.53 -3.26
C ILE A 86 -2.04 1.34 -3.59
N LEU A 87 -2.17 0.93 -4.87
CA LEU A 87 -2.98 -0.25 -5.19
C LEU A 87 -2.44 -1.53 -4.55
N HIS A 88 -1.12 -1.64 -4.36
CA HIS A 88 -0.51 -2.81 -3.73
C HIS A 88 -0.60 -2.82 -2.20
N THR A 89 -1.20 -1.80 -1.56
CA THR A 89 -1.56 -1.90 -0.13
C THR A 89 -2.83 -2.72 0.09
N ASP A 90 -3.60 -3.02 -0.96
CA ASP A 90 -4.70 -3.97 -0.87
C ASP A 90 -4.16 -5.36 -0.49
N ASN A 91 -4.60 -5.87 0.66
CA ASN A 91 -4.18 -7.16 1.18
C ASN A 91 -4.54 -8.34 0.26
N VAL A 92 -5.44 -8.17 -0.72
CA VAL A 92 -5.68 -9.18 -1.76
C VAL A 92 -4.41 -9.52 -2.55
N HIS A 93 -3.47 -8.56 -2.67
CA HIS A 93 -2.21 -8.74 -3.39
C HIS A 93 -1.09 -9.33 -2.53
N HIS A 94 -1.28 -9.46 -1.21
CA HIS A 94 -0.22 -9.84 -0.27
C HIS A 94 0.49 -11.14 -0.67
N PHE A 95 -0.26 -12.23 -0.87
CA PHE A 95 0.33 -13.53 -1.15
C PHE A 95 0.96 -13.61 -2.55
N ASP A 96 0.41 -12.88 -3.53
CA ASP A 96 1.01 -12.77 -4.85
C ASP A 96 2.36 -12.03 -4.77
N MET A 97 2.45 -10.93 -4.00
CA MET A 97 3.71 -10.23 -3.76
C MET A 97 4.77 -11.13 -3.11
N ILE A 98 4.39 -11.92 -2.09
CA ILE A 98 5.31 -12.87 -1.45
C ILE A 98 5.80 -13.93 -2.44
N LYS A 99 4.90 -14.48 -3.26
CA LYS A 99 5.25 -15.45 -4.30
C LYS A 99 6.21 -14.87 -5.33
N GLU A 100 5.99 -13.63 -5.77
CA GLU A 100 6.88 -12.95 -6.69
C GLU A 100 8.24 -12.66 -6.07
N LEU A 101 8.29 -12.27 -4.80
CA LEU A 101 9.55 -12.04 -4.08
C LEU A 101 10.38 -13.33 -3.93
N ASN A 102 9.73 -14.44 -3.57
CA ASN A 102 10.39 -15.75 -3.50
C ASN A 102 10.97 -16.15 -4.85
N LYS A 103 10.18 -15.98 -5.93
CA LYS A 103 10.66 -16.28 -7.29
C LYS A 103 11.84 -15.39 -7.70
N LEU A 104 11.81 -14.11 -7.36
CA LEU A 104 12.91 -13.18 -7.62
C LEU A 104 14.18 -13.64 -6.88
N TYR A 105 14.04 -14.06 -5.62
CA TYR A 105 15.15 -14.60 -4.84
C TYR A 105 15.72 -15.87 -5.48
N GLU A 106 14.88 -16.84 -5.82
CA GLU A 106 15.30 -18.10 -6.46
C GLU A 106 16.03 -17.87 -7.79
N MET A 107 15.57 -16.92 -8.60
CA MET A 107 16.19 -16.61 -9.89
C MET A 107 17.55 -15.91 -9.74
N GLU A 108 17.73 -15.10 -8.70
CA GLU A 108 18.91 -14.27 -8.49
C GLU A 108 19.71 -14.69 -7.23
N GLU A 109 19.53 -15.94 -6.77
CA GLU A 109 20.06 -16.47 -5.50
C GLU A 109 21.57 -16.18 -5.37
N SER A 110 22.34 -16.53 -6.39
CA SER A 110 23.80 -16.30 -6.41
C SER A 110 24.19 -14.82 -6.25
N ILE A 111 23.37 -13.89 -6.73
CA ILE A 111 23.62 -12.45 -6.62
C ILE A 111 23.24 -11.96 -5.22
N CYS A 112 22.11 -12.44 -4.69
CA CYS A 112 21.65 -12.13 -3.34
C CYS A 112 22.62 -12.64 -2.27
N GLU A 113 23.06 -13.90 -2.37
CA GLU A 113 24.03 -14.50 -1.44
C GLU A 113 25.39 -13.79 -1.49
N ALA A 114 25.86 -13.40 -2.68
CA ALA A 114 27.07 -12.60 -2.82
C ALA A 114 26.93 -11.18 -2.25
N GLN A 115 25.71 -10.63 -2.19
CA GLN A 115 25.44 -9.32 -1.59
C GLN A 115 25.34 -9.38 -0.06
N ALA A 116 24.84 -10.48 0.52
CA ALA A 116 24.54 -10.60 1.94
C ALA A 116 25.69 -10.23 2.90
N PRO A 117 26.96 -10.63 2.68
CA PRO A 117 28.06 -10.27 3.58
C PRO A 117 28.56 -8.83 3.38
N GLU A 118 28.18 -8.16 2.29
CA GLU A 118 28.71 -6.85 1.91
C GLU A 118 27.90 -5.71 2.55
N VAL A 119 28.60 -4.77 3.21
CA VAL A 119 27.97 -3.56 3.77
C VAL A 119 27.47 -2.63 2.65
N ALA A 120 28.23 -2.55 1.56
CA ALA A 120 27.87 -1.74 0.40
C ALA A 120 27.16 -2.57 -0.67
N LEU A 121 26.16 -1.97 -1.30
CA LEU A 121 25.48 -2.58 -2.44
C LEU A 121 26.44 -2.76 -3.62
N THR A 122 26.66 -4.02 -4.04
CA THR A 122 27.45 -4.42 -5.20
C THR A 122 26.80 -3.92 -6.50
N ALA A 123 27.61 -3.74 -7.54
CA ALA A 123 27.12 -3.26 -8.84
C ALA A 123 26.07 -4.21 -9.45
N ARG A 124 26.30 -5.52 -9.33
CA ARG A 124 25.43 -6.56 -9.89
C ARG A 124 24.10 -6.66 -9.16
N TYR A 125 24.11 -6.60 -7.83
CA TYR A 125 22.86 -6.56 -7.05
C TYR A 125 22.04 -5.29 -7.37
N LYS A 126 22.72 -4.13 -7.49
CA LYS A 126 22.05 -2.89 -7.92
C LYS A 126 21.38 -3.02 -9.28
N SER A 127 22.06 -3.54 -10.29
CA SER A 127 21.50 -3.62 -11.65
C SER A 127 20.40 -4.69 -11.75
N ASP A 128 20.70 -5.90 -11.31
CA ASP A 128 19.93 -7.09 -11.68
C ASP A 128 18.77 -7.34 -10.72
N VAL A 129 18.95 -6.98 -9.44
CA VAL A 129 17.94 -7.16 -8.38
C VAL A 129 17.14 -5.88 -8.16
N LEU A 130 17.81 -4.74 -7.94
CA LEU A 130 17.13 -3.49 -7.54
C LEU A 130 16.58 -2.70 -8.73
N VAL A 131 17.43 -2.22 -9.64
CA VAL A 131 17.02 -1.33 -10.75
C VAL A 131 16.08 -2.03 -11.72
N ARG A 132 16.35 -3.30 -12.07
CA ARG A 132 15.49 -4.08 -12.95
C ARG A 132 14.07 -4.28 -12.42
N ASN A 133 13.93 -4.35 -11.09
CA ASN A 133 12.65 -4.60 -10.41
C ASN A 133 12.16 -3.37 -9.62
N LYS A 134 12.58 -2.17 -10.03
CA LYS A 134 12.41 -0.94 -9.23
C LYS A 134 10.98 -0.69 -8.74
N LEU A 135 9.99 -0.86 -9.63
CA LEU A 135 8.58 -0.64 -9.30
C LEU A 135 8.07 -1.64 -8.25
N LYS A 136 8.41 -2.93 -8.40
CA LYS A 136 8.06 -3.99 -7.45
C LYS A 136 8.61 -3.71 -6.05
N TRP A 137 9.83 -3.19 -5.96
CA TRP A 137 10.39 -2.79 -4.67
C TRP A 137 9.65 -1.62 -4.04
N MET A 138 9.18 -0.65 -4.83
CA MET A 138 8.39 0.48 -4.31
C MET A 138 7.01 0.02 -3.81
N GLU A 139 6.34 -0.87 -4.55
CA GLU A 139 5.10 -1.54 -4.13
C GLU A 139 5.31 -2.29 -2.81
N LEU A 140 6.34 -3.14 -2.76
CA LEU A 140 6.67 -3.95 -1.59
C LEU A 140 7.06 -3.10 -0.37
N PHE A 141 7.84 -2.02 -0.54
CA PHE A 141 8.26 -1.18 0.58
C PHE A 141 7.09 -0.46 1.23
N LEU A 142 6.13 0.03 0.44
CA LEU A 142 4.93 0.64 1.01
C LEU A 142 4.10 -0.41 1.74
N HIS A 143 3.86 -1.58 1.13
CA HIS A 143 3.13 -2.66 1.78
C HIS A 143 3.78 -3.11 3.09
N LEU A 144 5.11 -3.29 3.11
CA LEU A 144 5.88 -3.62 4.31
C LEU A 144 5.75 -2.55 5.40
N ALA A 145 5.76 -1.27 5.01
CA ALA A 145 5.61 -0.17 5.95
C ALA A 145 4.21 -0.17 6.57
N ASP A 146 3.18 -0.45 5.78
CA ASP A 146 1.78 -0.50 6.19
C ASP A 146 1.53 -1.63 7.21
N VAL A 147 2.02 -2.84 6.93
CA VAL A 147 1.87 -3.99 7.86
C VAL A 147 2.95 -4.04 8.96
N SER A 148 3.70 -2.95 9.20
CA SER A 148 4.86 -2.95 10.11
C SER A 148 4.51 -2.89 11.59
N ASN A 149 3.24 -2.70 11.96
CA ASN A 149 2.82 -2.48 13.35
C ASN A 149 3.32 -3.56 14.35
N PRO A 150 3.24 -4.88 14.04
CA PRO A 150 3.74 -5.92 14.93
C PRO A 150 5.27 -5.94 15.10
N LEU A 151 6.02 -5.26 14.22
CA LEU A 151 7.48 -5.17 14.27
C LEU A 151 7.97 -3.99 15.13
N LYS A 152 7.06 -3.11 15.56
CA LYS A 152 7.38 -1.99 16.44
C LYS A 152 7.58 -2.47 17.89
N PRO A 153 8.26 -1.69 18.76
CA PRO A 153 8.28 -1.97 20.20
C PRO A 153 6.89 -2.26 20.73
N PHE A 154 6.76 -3.24 21.64
CA PHE A 154 5.48 -3.79 22.07
C PHE A 154 4.45 -2.73 22.46
N GLU A 155 4.85 -1.71 23.22
CA GLU A 155 3.92 -0.64 23.66
C GLU A 155 3.37 0.20 22.49
N ILE A 156 4.11 0.30 21.38
CA ILE A 156 3.63 0.94 20.15
C ILE A 156 2.72 -0.01 19.38
N GLY A 157 3.16 -1.26 19.16
CA GLY A 157 2.37 -2.27 18.47
C GLY A 157 1.02 -2.53 19.14
N LYS A 158 0.99 -2.57 20.47
CA LYS A 158 -0.23 -2.70 21.30
C LYS A 158 -1.22 -1.57 21.06
N GLN A 159 -0.76 -0.32 20.96
CA GLN A 159 -1.66 0.82 20.70
C GLN A 159 -2.30 0.72 19.31
N TRP A 160 -1.53 0.32 18.30
CA TRP A 160 -2.08 0.09 16.96
C TRP A 160 -3.06 -1.08 16.91
N ALA A 161 -2.77 -2.17 17.62
CA ALA A 161 -3.69 -3.30 17.76
C ALA A 161 -5.05 -2.89 18.36
N TRP A 162 -5.05 -2.03 19.39
CA TRP A 162 -6.30 -1.52 19.96
C TRP A 162 -7.08 -0.63 19.00
N ARG A 163 -6.39 0.25 18.25
CA ARG A 163 -7.05 1.14 17.28
C ARG A 163 -7.71 0.36 16.15
N VAL A 164 -7.02 -0.64 15.59
CA VAL A 164 -7.62 -1.47 14.53
C VAL A 164 -8.78 -2.32 15.05
N LEU A 165 -8.68 -2.85 16.28
CA LEU A 165 -9.80 -3.56 16.91
C LEU A 165 -11.02 -2.65 17.14
N GLU A 166 -10.81 -1.42 17.61
CA GLU A 166 -11.89 -0.44 17.78
C GLU A 166 -12.61 -0.17 16.44
N GLU A 167 -11.87 -0.03 15.35
CA GLU A 167 -12.43 0.14 14.01
C GLU A 167 -13.19 -1.11 13.54
N PHE A 168 -12.63 -2.31 13.74
CA PHE A 168 -13.30 -3.57 13.42
C PHE A 168 -14.61 -3.74 14.20
N PHE A 169 -14.62 -3.40 15.49
CA PHE A 169 -15.81 -3.45 16.31
C PHE A 169 -16.87 -2.43 15.88
N ALA A 170 -16.45 -1.22 15.50
CA ALA A 170 -17.37 -0.22 14.94
C ALA A 170 -17.99 -0.70 13.61
N GLN A 171 -17.22 -1.39 12.76
CA GLN A 171 -17.79 -2.03 11.57
C GLN A 171 -18.73 -3.18 11.93
N GLY A 172 -18.39 -4.02 12.91
CA GLY A 172 -19.20 -5.16 13.35
C GLY A 172 -20.57 -4.76 13.91
N ASP A 173 -20.63 -3.65 14.65
CA ASP A 173 -21.91 -3.10 15.12
C ASP A 173 -22.81 -2.68 13.95
N GLU A 174 -22.23 -2.04 12.92
CA GLU A 174 -22.98 -1.64 11.72
C GLU A 174 -23.40 -2.87 10.88
N GLU A 175 -22.54 -3.88 10.76
CA GLU A 175 -22.89 -5.17 10.13
C GLU A 175 -24.12 -5.79 10.84
N LYS A 176 -24.14 -5.77 12.18
CA LYS A 176 -25.25 -6.28 13.00
C LYS A 176 -26.55 -5.48 12.78
N GLU A 177 -26.46 -4.15 12.75
CA GLU A 177 -27.61 -3.26 12.49
C GLU A 177 -28.22 -3.47 11.10
N LEU A 178 -27.37 -3.72 10.09
CA LEU A 178 -27.78 -4.00 8.71
C LEU A 178 -28.24 -5.45 8.50
N GLY A 179 -28.13 -6.32 9.51
CA GLY A 179 -28.47 -7.74 9.40
C GLY A 179 -27.48 -8.54 8.55
N LEU A 180 -26.25 -8.05 8.40
CA LEU A 180 -25.16 -8.71 7.69
C LEU A 180 -24.40 -9.68 8.61
N PRO A 181 -23.73 -10.71 8.06
CA PRO A 181 -22.81 -11.53 8.82
C PRO A 181 -21.68 -10.68 9.40
N ILE A 182 -21.48 -10.77 10.72
CA ILE A 182 -20.40 -10.05 11.41
C ILE A 182 -19.06 -10.71 11.09
N GLY A 183 -18.06 -9.93 10.70
CA GLY A 183 -16.70 -10.41 10.45
C GLY A 183 -16.09 -11.10 11.69
N MET A 184 -15.24 -12.11 11.48
CA MET A 184 -14.66 -12.92 12.57
C MET A 184 -13.94 -12.08 13.64
N LEU A 185 -13.28 -10.99 13.24
CA LEU A 185 -12.56 -10.08 14.15
C LEU A 185 -13.38 -8.84 14.55
N ASN A 186 -14.61 -8.71 14.04
CA ASN A 186 -15.46 -7.53 14.20
C ASN A 186 -16.47 -7.69 15.34
N ASP A 187 -16.66 -8.91 15.86
CA ASP A 187 -17.62 -9.19 16.94
C ASP A 187 -17.00 -8.88 18.31
N ARG A 188 -17.36 -7.73 18.90
CA ARG A 188 -16.87 -7.31 20.23
C ARG A 188 -17.44 -8.13 21.39
N ASP A 189 -18.48 -8.93 21.15
CA ASP A 189 -19.14 -9.76 22.17
C ASP A 189 -18.52 -11.17 22.29
N LYS A 190 -17.49 -11.48 21.46
CA LYS A 190 -16.74 -12.74 21.46
C LYS A 190 -15.26 -12.54 21.81
#